data_AF-A0A8H6CXC7-F1
#
_entry.id   AF-A0A8H6CXC7-F1
#
_cell.length_a   1.000
_cell.length_b   1.000
_cell.length_c   1.000
_cell.angle_alpha   90.00
_cell.angle_beta   90.00
_cell.angle_gamma   90.00
#
_symmetry.space_group_name_H-M   'P 1'
#
loop_
_entity.id
_entity.type
_entity.pdbx_description
1 polymer ?
#
loop_
_entity_poly.entity_id
_entity_poly.type
_entity_poly.pdbx_seq_one_letter_code
_entity_poly.pdbx_strand_id
1 'polypeptide(L)'
;MAPKQEQESALLNPLADGQDTDEDSESYHYVPPRRRRCSACRCVGWIFTLLSIIFISALSGAWISMAYLNIDQTCAAHTSAWSPVLKDVEIKYHQQPFDGNFMEENVFRKNGSAKVDEAWESLGVDYRPGVISYEDGIASGLTDAHVQVSPEHGGGFIVNVEGMHHLHCLNLVRKSLYFNYDHYKALGGHAFKNDGEVFRLHVTHCLDTIRQVLMCNVDTGVLGQVWYDRKNPSAFPDFNTKHTCKNYGDIKKWSEKLQAPPPGTLPPDFLANPHPEHVLEFTP
;
A
#
# COMPACT_ATOMS: atom_id res chain seq x y z
N MET A 1 -27.90 -8.63 47.78
CA MET A 1 -27.77 -7.78 48.98
C MET A 1 -28.52 -6.49 48.71
N ALA A 2 -29.66 -6.28 49.36
CA ALA A 2 -30.27 -4.96 49.52
C ALA A 2 -30.04 -4.52 50.97
N PRO A 3 -29.85 -3.22 51.22
CA PRO A 3 -30.81 -2.50 52.08
C PRO A 3 -31.01 -1.04 51.61
N LYS A 4 -32.25 -0.53 51.52
CA LYS A 4 -33.11 0.18 52.51
C LYS A 4 -33.08 1.71 52.39
N GLN A 5 -34.29 2.26 52.38
CA GLN A 5 -34.69 3.67 52.52
C GLN A 5 -34.44 4.21 53.94
N GLU A 6 -34.41 5.54 54.08
CA GLU A 6 -35.05 6.37 55.13
C GLU A 6 -34.86 7.86 54.75
N GLN A 7 -35.91 8.70 54.59
CA GLN A 7 -36.78 9.35 55.61
C GLN A 7 -36.21 10.75 55.99
N GLU A 8 -36.79 11.86 55.49
CA GLU A 8 -37.89 12.70 56.03
C GLU A 8 -37.43 13.78 57.04
N SER A 9 -38.08 14.95 56.93
CA SER A 9 -38.48 15.91 58.00
C SER A 9 -38.12 17.35 57.60
N ALA A 10 -39.11 18.22 57.39
CA ALA A 10 -39.98 18.91 58.36
C ALA A 10 -39.43 20.33 58.62
N LEU A 11 -40.13 21.36 58.13
CA LEU A 11 -41.03 22.24 58.91
C LEU A 11 -40.29 23.40 59.59
N LEU A 12 -40.70 24.64 59.30
CA LEU A 12 -41.32 25.54 60.28
C LEU A 12 -41.59 26.93 59.68
N ASN A 13 -42.88 27.24 59.59
CA ASN A 13 -43.50 28.57 59.60
C ASN A 13 -43.19 29.28 60.95
N PRO A 14 -43.35 30.61 61.14
CA PRO A 14 -44.71 31.13 61.34
C PRO A 14 -45.01 32.61 60.99
N LEU A 15 -46.33 32.81 60.94
CA LEU A 15 -47.15 34.02 60.86
C LEU A 15 -46.96 35.00 62.03
N ALA A 16 -47.27 36.27 61.76
CA ALA A 16 -47.95 37.26 62.62
C ALA A 16 -47.81 38.64 61.94
N ASP A 17 -48.71 39.62 61.98
CA ASP A 17 -50.08 39.82 62.47
C ASP A 17 -50.41 41.31 62.14
N GLY A 18 -51.68 41.70 62.14
CA GLY A 18 -52.05 43.07 62.52
C GLY A 18 -52.32 44.14 61.45
N GLN A 19 -53.62 44.33 61.21
CA GLN A 19 -54.43 45.41 60.63
C GLN A 19 -54.02 46.91 60.71
N ASP A 20 -54.52 47.61 59.68
CA ASP A 20 -55.12 48.97 59.59
C ASP A 20 -54.37 50.22 60.07
N THR A 21 -54.11 51.17 59.16
CA THR A 21 -54.90 52.42 59.00
C THR A 21 -54.30 53.35 57.93
N ASP A 22 -55.19 53.79 57.04
CA ASP A 22 -55.31 55.05 56.29
C ASP A 22 -54.11 55.82 55.71
N GLU A 23 -54.20 55.95 54.38
CA GLU A 23 -53.93 57.13 53.53
C GLU A 23 -52.70 57.99 53.85
N ASP A 24 -51.64 57.82 53.05
CA ASP A 24 -50.86 58.96 52.59
C ASP A 24 -50.27 58.73 51.20
N SER A 25 -50.27 59.80 50.42
CA SER A 25 -50.02 59.87 48.98
C SER A 25 -48.59 59.47 48.59
N GLU A 26 -48.41 58.37 47.86
CA GLU A 26 -47.20 58.12 47.07
C GLU A 26 -47.42 58.49 45.60
N SER A 27 -46.55 59.39 45.12
CA SER A 27 -46.51 59.83 43.73
C SER A 27 -46.35 58.63 42.80
N TYR A 28 -47.20 58.53 41.78
CA TYR A 28 -46.98 57.60 40.66
C TYR A 28 -45.68 57.98 39.93
N HIS A 29 -44.56 57.40 40.37
CA HIS A 29 -43.34 57.36 39.57
C HIS A 29 -43.64 56.49 38.35
N TYR A 30 -43.89 57.14 37.21
CA TYR A 30 -43.93 56.48 35.92
C TYR A 30 -42.55 55.88 35.63
N VAL A 31 -42.40 54.59 35.89
CA VAL A 31 -41.24 53.80 35.43
C VAL A 31 -41.51 53.51 33.95
N PRO A 32 -40.74 54.10 33.00
CA PRO A 32 -40.94 53.78 31.59
C PRO A 32 -40.71 52.28 31.40
N PRO A 33 -41.53 51.59 30.59
CA PRO A 33 -41.32 50.17 30.33
C PRO A 33 -39.90 50.00 29.78
N ARG A 34 -39.07 49.25 30.50
CA ARG A 34 -37.71 48.90 30.09
C ARG A 34 -37.85 48.20 28.74
N ARG A 35 -37.65 48.92 27.63
CA ARG A 35 -37.67 48.35 26.28
C ARG A 35 -36.70 47.17 26.31
N ARG A 36 -37.22 45.94 26.29
CA ARG A 36 -36.42 44.75 26.04
C ARG A 36 -35.83 44.98 24.65
N ARG A 37 -34.60 45.48 24.58
CA ARG A 37 -33.86 45.62 23.34
C ARG A 37 -33.81 44.21 22.76
N CYS A 38 -34.59 44.00 21.70
CA CYS A 38 -34.94 42.67 21.20
C CYS A 38 -33.69 41.80 21.06
N SER A 39 -33.85 40.52 21.43
CA SER A 39 -32.92 39.41 21.25
C SER A 39 -32.49 39.16 19.79
N ALA A 40 -32.82 40.05 18.85
CA ALA A 40 -32.52 39.94 17.43
C ALA A 40 -31.00 39.89 17.15
N CYS A 41 -30.19 40.71 17.83
CA CYS A 41 -28.73 40.62 17.71
C CYS A 41 -28.17 39.28 18.23
N ARG A 42 -28.79 38.70 19.26
CA ARG A 42 -28.40 37.38 19.78
C ARG A 42 -28.81 36.28 18.81
N CYS A 43 -30.02 36.32 18.24
CA CYS A 43 -30.47 35.37 17.23
C CYS A 43 -29.63 35.43 15.95
N VAL A 44 -29.29 36.63 15.48
CA VAL A 44 -28.40 36.83 14.32
C VAL A 44 -27.00 36.27 14.62
N GLY A 45 -26.47 36.52 15.83
CA GLY A 45 -25.21 35.90 16.27
C GLY A 45 -25.25 34.37 16.27
N TRP A 46 -26.32 33.76 16.80
CA TRP A 46 -26.50 32.31 16.78
C TRP A 46 -26.61 31.73 15.35
N ILE A 47 -27.32 32.42 14.45
CA ILE A 47 -27.42 32.05 13.04
C ILE A 47 -26.03 32.08 12.39
N PHE A 48 -25.25 33.14 12.59
CA PHE A 48 -23.88 33.22 12.06
C PHE A 48 -22.97 32.13 12.63
N THR A 49 -23.05 31.82 13.93
CA THR A 49 -22.28 30.72 14.51
C THR A 49 -22.68 29.36 13.92
N LEU A 50 -23.97 29.11 13.74
CA LEU A 50 -24.47 27.86 13.17
C LEU A 50 -24.06 27.71 11.70
N LEU A 51 -24.17 28.78 10.90
CA LEU A 51 -23.69 28.79 9.52
C LEU A 51 -22.18 28.59 9.43
N SER A 52 -21.41 29.19 10.35
CA SER A 52 -19.96 29.01 10.41
C SER A 52 -19.60 27.57 10.76
N ILE A 53 -20.29 26.94 11.72
CA ILE A 53 -20.10 25.53 12.07
C ILE A 53 -20.44 24.62 10.89
N ILE A 54 -21.55 24.86 10.18
CA ILE A 54 -21.95 24.08 9.00
C ILE A 54 -20.91 24.23 7.90
N PHE A 55 -20.45 25.45 7.63
CA PHE A 55 -19.44 25.72 6.60
C PHE A 55 -18.11 25.04 6.92
N ILE A 56 -17.61 25.17 8.15
CA ILE A 56 -16.39 24.50 8.61
C ILE A 56 -16.57 22.97 8.54
N SER A 57 -17.70 22.43 8.97
CA SER A 57 -17.97 20.99 8.92
C SER A 57 -18.01 20.46 7.49
N ALA A 58 -18.59 21.23 6.55
CA ALA A 58 -18.63 20.89 5.13
C ALA A 58 -17.22 20.92 4.53
N LEU A 59 -16.41 21.94 4.85
CA LEU A 59 -15.02 22.02 4.40
C LEU A 59 -14.17 20.89 4.97
N SER A 60 -14.29 20.57 6.26
CA SER A 60 -13.57 19.45 6.87
C SER A 60 -14.03 18.12 6.28
N GLY A 61 -15.33 17.94 6.04
CA GLY A 61 -15.87 16.74 5.41
C GLY A 61 -15.37 16.56 3.98
N ALA A 62 -15.33 17.64 3.20
CA ALA A 62 -14.76 17.62 1.84
C ALA A 62 -13.26 17.32 1.85
N TRP A 63 -12.50 17.92 2.77
CA TRP A 63 -11.06 17.66 2.89
C TRP A 63 -10.77 16.22 3.31
N ILE A 64 -11.47 15.70 4.32
CA ILE A 64 -11.38 14.30 4.74
C ILE A 64 -11.74 13.38 3.57
N SER A 65 -12.85 13.65 2.88
CA SER A 65 -13.25 12.85 1.71
C SER A 65 -12.18 12.86 0.61
N MET A 66 -11.56 14.00 0.31
CA MET A 66 -10.47 14.07 -0.67
C MET A 66 -9.22 13.32 -0.20
N ALA A 67 -8.91 13.34 1.09
CA ALA A 67 -7.83 12.54 1.66
C ALA A 67 -8.12 11.03 1.53
N TYR A 68 -9.36 10.61 1.77
CA TYR A 68 -9.78 9.21 1.58
C TYR A 68 -9.81 8.77 0.10
N LEU A 69 -10.03 9.68 -0.85
CA LEU A 69 -9.97 9.34 -2.28
C LEU A 69 -8.58 8.90 -2.74
N ASN A 70 -7.51 9.30 -2.02
CA ASN A 70 -6.13 8.96 -2.37
C ASN A 70 -5.45 8.05 -1.33
N ILE A 71 -6.22 7.31 -0.53
CA ILE A 71 -5.64 6.49 0.54
C ILE A 71 -4.66 5.45 0.00
N ASP A 72 -5.00 4.76 -1.09
CA ASP A 72 -4.14 3.75 -1.70
C ASP A 72 -2.81 4.35 -2.16
N GLN A 73 -2.87 5.46 -2.90
CA GLN A 73 -1.67 6.14 -3.38
C GLN A 73 -0.80 6.66 -2.22
N THR A 74 -1.43 7.20 -1.18
CA THR A 74 -0.74 7.70 0.03
C THR A 74 -0.09 6.55 0.79
N CYS A 75 -0.78 5.43 0.98
CA CYS A 75 -0.24 4.23 1.61
C CYS A 75 0.92 3.66 0.79
N ALA A 76 0.80 3.62 -0.54
CA ALA A 76 1.87 3.17 -1.42
C ALA A 76 3.12 4.05 -1.29
N ALA A 77 2.94 5.37 -1.30
CA ALA A 77 4.05 6.32 -1.13
C ALA A 77 4.68 6.26 0.28
N HIS A 78 3.90 5.92 1.30
CA HIS A 78 4.40 5.81 2.67
C HIS A 78 5.13 4.49 2.96
N THR A 79 4.77 3.41 2.25
CA THR A 79 5.25 2.04 2.52
C THR A 79 6.21 1.53 1.46
N SER A 80 6.61 2.36 0.48
CA SER A 80 7.52 1.96 -0.59
C SER A 80 8.50 3.08 -0.89
N ALA A 81 9.72 2.69 -1.31
CA ALA A 81 10.67 3.65 -1.85
C ALA A 81 10.09 4.34 -3.09
N TRP A 82 10.47 5.60 -3.28
CA TRP A 82 10.04 6.36 -4.45
C TRP A 82 10.53 5.68 -5.73
N SER A 83 9.68 5.65 -6.76
CA SER A 83 10.03 5.17 -8.10
C SER A 83 9.05 5.73 -9.13
N PRO A 84 9.39 5.71 -10.44
CA PRO A 84 8.46 6.10 -11.50
C PRO A 84 7.16 5.30 -11.52
N VAL A 85 7.17 4.05 -11.04
CA VAL A 85 5.95 3.26 -10.91
C VAL A 85 4.94 3.97 -10.01
N LEU A 86 5.37 4.54 -8.89
CA LEU A 86 4.48 5.28 -7.99
C LEU A 86 3.99 6.61 -8.60
N LYS A 87 4.72 7.17 -9.57
CA LYS A 87 4.35 8.41 -10.26
C LYS A 87 3.37 8.15 -11.41
N ASP A 88 3.60 7.09 -12.17
CA ASP A 88 2.94 6.84 -13.45
C ASP A 88 1.78 5.84 -13.36
N VAL A 89 1.72 5.04 -12.29
CA VAL A 89 0.67 4.06 -12.04
C VAL A 89 -0.16 4.50 -10.85
N GLU A 90 -1.48 4.57 -11.04
CA GLU A 90 -2.42 4.74 -9.94
C GLU A 90 -2.43 3.44 -9.12
N ILE A 91 -1.74 3.45 -7.98
CA ILE A 91 -1.64 2.27 -7.13
C ILE A 91 -2.97 2.07 -6.42
N LYS A 92 -3.50 0.84 -6.55
CA LYS A 92 -4.73 0.40 -5.91
C LYS A 92 -4.46 -0.86 -5.12
N TYR A 93 -5.16 -0.99 -4.00
CA TYR A 93 -5.13 -2.21 -3.20
C TYR A 93 -6.46 -2.96 -3.32
N HIS A 94 -6.39 -4.29 -3.47
CA HIS A 94 -7.57 -5.14 -3.51
C HIS A 94 -7.40 -6.40 -2.67
N GLN A 95 -8.51 -6.95 -2.22
CA GLN A 95 -8.51 -8.26 -1.55
C GLN A 95 -8.39 -9.37 -2.60
N GLN A 96 -7.31 -10.15 -2.51
CA GLN A 96 -7.02 -11.29 -3.35
C GLN A 96 -7.16 -12.58 -2.54
N PRO A 97 -8.12 -13.47 -2.86
CA PRO A 97 -8.10 -14.83 -2.33
C PRO A 97 -6.93 -15.59 -2.96
N PHE A 98 -6.14 -16.27 -2.13
CA PHE A 98 -5.09 -17.16 -2.59
C PHE A 98 -5.67 -18.55 -2.87
N ASP A 99 -5.25 -19.15 -3.98
CA ASP A 99 -5.52 -20.55 -4.30
C ASP A 99 -4.56 -21.43 -3.49
N GLY A 100 -5.01 -21.79 -2.28
CA GLY A 100 -4.25 -22.56 -1.30
C GLY A 100 -4.46 -24.07 -1.40
N ASN A 101 -5.02 -24.58 -2.51
CA ASN A 101 -5.32 -26.01 -2.63
C ASN A 101 -4.06 -26.87 -2.48
N PHE A 102 -3.92 -27.58 -1.37
CA PHE A 102 -2.67 -28.28 -1.08
C PHE A 102 -2.37 -29.42 -2.06
N MET A 103 -3.37 -30.28 -2.34
CA MET A 103 -3.21 -31.50 -3.14
C MET A 103 -3.44 -31.29 -4.64
N GLU A 104 -4.08 -30.20 -5.04
CA GLU A 104 -4.40 -29.90 -6.45
C GLU A 104 -3.49 -28.80 -6.98
N GLU A 105 -2.79 -29.09 -8.07
CA GLU A 105 -1.84 -28.16 -8.67
C GLU A 105 -2.48 -27.29 -9.75
N ASN A 106 -2.37 -25.97 -9.58
CA ASN A 106 -2.56 -25.04 -10.69
C ASN A 106 -1.34 -25.06 -11.64
N VAL A 107 -1.43 -24.31 -12.75
CA VAL A 107 -0.40 -24.32 -13.80
C VAL A 107 0.99 -23.90 -13.29
N PHE A 108 1.08 -23.02 -12.30
CA PHE A 108 2.35 -22.49 -11.81
C PHE A 108 3.14 -23.49 -10.96
N ARG A 109 2.48 -24.54 -10.47
CA ARG A 109 3.05 -25.55 -9.56
C ARG A 109 3.52 -26.83 -10.25
N LYS A 110 3.08 -27.06 -11.49
CA LYS A 110 3.39 -28.27 -12.25
C LYS A 110 4.87 -28.34 -12.63
N ASN A 111 5.33 -29.56 -12.90
CA ASN A 111 6.66 -29.82 -13.48
C ASN A 111 6.88 -29.03 -14.78
N GLY A 112 8.15 -28.73 -15.05
CA GLY A 112 8.60 -27.96 -16.21
C GLY A 112 8.02 -28.48 -17.52
N SER A 113 7.42 -27.57 -18.29
CA SER A 113 6.88 -27.81 -19.63
C SER A 113 6.62 -26.46 -20.31
N ALA A 114 6.47 -26.45 -21.63
CA ALA A 114 6.20 -25.23 -22.40
C ALA A 114 4.97 -24.46 -21.88
N LYS A 115 3.90 -25.16 -21.48
CA LYS A 115 2.70 -24.53 -20.92
C LYS A 115 2.95 -23.87 -19.57
N VAL A 116 3.80 -24.48 -18.75
CA VAL A 116 4.19 -23.89 -17.46
C VAL A 116 5.07 -22.67 -17.69
N ASP A 117 6.01 -22.74 -18.64
CA ASP A 117 6.87 -21.63 -18.98
C ASP A 117 6.06 -20.45 -19.53
N GLU A 118 5.12 -20.67 -20.44
CA GLU A 118 4.20 -19.63 -20.94
C GLU A 118 3.41 -18.97 -19.78
N ALA A 119 2.92 -19.76 -18.82
CA ALA A 119 2.23 -19.22 -17.67
C ALA A 119 3.14 -18.32 -16.84
N TRP A 120 4.37 -18.75 -16.55
CA TRP A 120 5.35 -17.94 -15.82
C TRP A 120 5.80 -16.70 -16.60
N GLU A 121 6.05 -16.82 -17.90
CA GLU A 121 6.38 -15.71 -18.80
C GLU A 121 5.28 -14.65 -18.84
N SER A 122 4.01 -15.05 -18.74
CA SER A 122 2.87 -14.13 -18.64
C SER A 122 2.91 -13.25 -17.37
N LEU A 123 3.72 -13.61 -16.38
CA LEU A 123 4.00 -12.82 -15.18
C LEU A 123 5.17 -11.83 -15.38
N GLY A 124 5.73 -11.68 -16.58
CA GLY A 124 6.83 -10.72 -16.81
C GLY A 124 8.17 -11.12 -16.20
N VAL A 125 8.37 -12.41 -15.93
CA VAL A 125 9.63 -12.96 -15.37
C VAL A 125 10.84 -12.84 -16.30
N ASP A 126 10.61 -12.54 -17.57
CA ASP A 126 11.64 -12.38 -18.60
C ASP A 126 11.58 -10.98 -19.24
N TYR A 127 11.01 -10.00 -18.54
CA TYR A 127 11.09 -8.60 -18.98
C TYR A 127 12.53 -8.09 -18.95
N ARG A 128 12.89 -7.35 -20.01
CA ARG A 128 14.20 -6.72 -20.18
C ARG A 128 14.33 -5.47 -19.30
N PRO A 129 15.56 -5.00 -19.06
CA PRO A 129 15.77 -3.67 -18.51
C PRO A 129 15.09 -2.61 -19.38
N GLY A 130 14.53 -1.60 -18.72
CA GLY A 130 13.97 -0.41 -19.32
C GLY A 130 14.87 0.81 -19.16
N VAL A 131 14.40 1.96 -19.66
CA VAL A 131 15.07 3.25 -19.50
C VAL A 131 14.15 4.21 -18.75
N ILE A 132 14.66 4.83 -17.69
CA ILE A 132 13.98 5.93 -16.99
C ILE A 132 14.77 7.22 -17.16
N SER A 133 14.10 8.37 -16.99
CA SER A 133 14.78 9.67 -17.05
C SER A 133 15.88 9.79 -15.99
N TYR A 134 16.83 10.70 -16.22
CA TYR A 134 17.90 10.95 -15.27
C TYR A 134 17.33 11.42 -13.92
N GLU A 135 16.36 12.35 -13.95
CA GLU A 135 15.70 12.91 -12.78
C GLU A 135 14.97 11.82 -11.97
N ASP A 136 14.25 10.94 -12.67
CA ASP A 136 13.57 9.81 -12.04
C ASP A 136 14.59 8.79 -11.47
N GLY A 137 15.74 8.59 -12.12
CA GLY A 137 16.79 7.72 -11.57
C GLY A 137 17.38 8.26 -10.28
N ILE A 138 17.75 9.55 -10.23
CA ILE A 138 18.26 10.20 -9.02
C ILE A 138 17.22 10.17 -7.89
N ALA A 139 15.94 10.46 -8.20
CA ALA A 139 14.86 10.38 -7.22
C ALA A 139 14.61 8.95 -6.70
N SER A 140 14.98 7.93 -7.48
CA SER A 140 14.94 6.52 -7.08
C SER A 140 16.19 6.06 -6.31
N GLY A 141 17.16 6.95 -6.08
CA GLY A 141 18.40 6.65 -5.36
C GLY A 141 19.55 6.14 -6.24
N LEU A 142 19.43 6.22 -7.56
CA LEU A 142 20.55 5.97 -8.47
C LEU A 142 21.53 7.16 -8.47
N THR A 143 22.72 6.92 -9.00
CA THR A 143 23.83 7.88 -9.04
C THR A 143 24.54 7.80 -10.38
N ASP A 144 25.43 8.75 -10.66
CA ASP A 144 26.26 8.77 -11.88
C ASP A 144 27.15 7.53 -12.07
N ALA A 145 27.31 6.71 -11.02
CA ALA A 145 28.00 5.42 -11.12
C ALA A 145 27.16 4.32 -11.76
N HIS A 146 25.84 4.48 -11.84
CA HIS A 146 24.96 3.52 -12.47
C HIS A 146 24.96 3.67 -13.99
N VAL A 147 24.69 2.55 -14.68
CA VAL A 147 24.70 2.49 -16.15
C VAL A 147 23.64 3.42 -16.74
N GLN A 148 24.07 4.27 -17.67
CA GLN A 148 23.22 5.23 -18.38
C GLN A 148 23.22 4.98 -19.88
N VAL A 149 22.11 5.35 -20.54
CA VAL A 149 22.04 5.50 -22.00
C VAL A 149 22.86 6.74 -22.38
N SER A 150 23.52 6.71 -23.54
CA SER A 150 24.28 7.88 -23.99
C SER A 150 23.36 9.06 -24.34
N PRO A 151 23.83 10.31 -24.20
CA PRO A 151 23.04 11.51 -24.53
C PRO A 151 22.47 11.50 -25.96
N GLU A 152 23.20 10.91 -26.91
CA GLU A 152 22.85 10.78 -28.32
C GLU A 152 21.59 9.94 -28.54
N HIS A 153 21.30 9.03 -27.61
CA HIS A 153 20.13 8.14 -27.64
C HIS A 153 19.07 8.53 -26.58
N GLY A 154 19.14 9.75 -26.06
CA GLY A 154 18.14 10.32 -25.15
C GLY A 154 18.49 10.28 -23.67
N GLY A 155 19.61 9.65 -23.29
CA GLY A 155 20.08 9.61 -21.90
C GLY A 155 19.17 8.81 -20.95
N GLY A 156 19.46 8.92 -19.65
CA GLY A 156 18.71 8.26 -18.58
C GLY A 156 19.33 6.94 -18.12
N PHE A 157 18.69 6.30 -17.14
CA PHE A 157 19.22 5.11 -16.46
C PHE A 157 18.63 3.82 -17.00
N ILE A 158 19.49 2.80 -17.13
CA ILE A 158 19.05 1.42 -17.37
C ILE A 158 18.59 0.81 -16.06
N VAL A 159 17.34 0.35 -15.99
CA VAL A 159 16.75 -0.16 -14.75
C VAL A 159 15.90 -1.40 -14.97
N ASN A 160 15.81 -2.24 -13.95
CA ASN A 160 14.79 -3.27 -13.84
C ASN A 160 13.74 -2.83 -12.82
N VAL A 161 12.49 -3.26 -13.03
CA VAL A 161 11.46 -3.11 -12.01
C VAL A 161 11.64 -4.23 -11.00
N GLU A 162 11.96 -3.88 -9.74
CA GLU A 162 12.24 -4.83 -8.65
C GLU A 162 11.20 -5.95 -8.54
N GLY A 163 9.90 -5.62 -8.63
CA GLY A 163 8.85 -6.64 -8.59
C GLY A 163 8.94 -7.70 -9.69
N MET A 164 9.36 -7.31 -10.90
CA MET A 164 9.58 -8.25 -12.01
C MET A 164 10.87 -9.06 -11.79
N HIS A 165 11.92 -8.43 -11.26
CA HIS A 165 13.16 -9.10 -10.91
C HIS A 165 12.95 -10.15 -9.79
N HIS A 166 12.12 -9.86 -8.78
CA HIS A 166 11.74 -10.84 -7.78
C HIS A 166 11.05 -12.06 -8.42
N LEU A 167 10.09 -11.85 -9.32
CA LEU A 167 9.43 -12.98 -10.00
C LEU A 167 10.39 -13.74 -10.92
N HIS A 168 11.35 -13.07 -11.56
CA HIS A 168 12.46 -13.70 -12.27
C HIS A 168 13.27 -14.62 -11.35
N CYS A 169 13.69 -14.12 -10.19
CA CYS A 169 14.43 -14.87 -9.18
C CYS A 169 13.63 -16.11 -8.71
N LEU A 170 12.35 -15.94 -8.42
CA LEU A 170 11.46 -17.05 -8.04
C LEU A 170 11.35 -18.10 -9.16
N ASN A 171 11.24 -17.66 -10.42
CA ASN A 171 11.18 -18.56 -11.57
C ASN A 171 12.49 -19.35 -11.74
N LEU A 172 13.66 -18.73 -11.53
CA LEU A 172 14.94 -19.44 -11.55
C LEU A 172 15.00 -20.50 -10.44
N VAL A 173 14.56 -20.18 -9.23
CA VAL A 173 14.48 -21.15 -8.12
C VAL A 173 13.56 -22.31 -8.48
N ARG A 174 12.36 -22.03 -9.02
CA ARG A 174 11.42 -23.07 -9.52
C ARG A 174 12.08 -23.99 -10.54
N LYS A 175 12.74 -23.42 -11.55
CA LYS A 175 13.42 -24.18 -12.61
C LYS A 175 14.59 -25.02 -12.05
N SER A 176 15.14 -24.61 -10.91
CA SER A 176 16.28 -25.28 -10.25
C SER A 176 15.87 -26.33 -9.21
N LEU A 177 14.57 -26.50 -8.93
CA LEU A 177 14.09 -27.58 -8.07
C LEU A 177 14.52 -28.94 -8.64
N TYR A 178 14.83 -29.90 -7.77
CA TYR A 178 15.43 -31.18 -8.18
C TYR A 178 14.61 -31.93 -9.25
N PHE A 179 13.29 -31.79 -9.24
CA PHE A 179 12.38 -32.42 -10.20
C PHE A 179 12.22 -31.65 -11.52
N ASN A 180 12.73 -30.42 -11.61
CA ASN A 180 12.73 -29.58 -12.80
C ASN A 180 14.13 -29.42 -13.42
N TYR A 181 15.19 -29.61 -12.62
CA TYR A 181 16.56 -29.25 -12.98
C TYR A 181 17.03 -29.90 -14.28
N ASP A 182 16.91 -31.22 -14.43
CA ASP A 182 17.42 -31.94 -15.61
C ASP A 182 16.72 -31.47 -16.89
N HIS A 183 15.42 -31.16 -16.83
CA HIS A 183 14.66 -30.63 -17.95
C HIS A 183 15.22 -29.27 -18.42
N TYR A 184 15.36 -28.31 -17.52
CA TYR A 184 15.85 -26.98 -17.88
C TYR A 184 17.35 -26.95 -18.19
N LYS A 185 18.14 -27.83 -17.55
CA LYS A 185 19.55 -28.00 -17.89
C LYS A 185 19.71 -28.52 -19.32
N ALA A 186 18.87 -29.46 -19.76
CA ALA A 186 18.87 -29.97 -21.13
C ALA A 186 18.47 -28.91 -22.17
N LEU A 187 17.55 -27.99 -21.83
CA LEU A 187 17.18 -26.87 -22.69
C LEU A 187 18.29 -25.83 -22.84
N GLY A 188 19.18 -25.70 -21.85
CA GLY A 188 20.35 -24.83 -21.93
C GLY A 188 20.01 -23.35 -22.11
N GLY A 189 18.90 -22.88 -21.52
CA GLY A 189 18.47 -21.48 -21.58
C GLY A 189 19.00 -20.63 -20.42
N HIS A 190 19.21 -19.33 -20.65
CA HIS A 190 19.52 -18.35 -19.59
C HIS A 190 20.65 -18.79 -18.64
N ALA A 191 20.40 -18.78 -17.33
CA ALA A 191 21.34 -19.18 -16.29
C ALA A 191 21.88 -20.62 -16.46
N PHE A 192 21.15 -21.52 -17.11
CA PHE A 192 21.56 -22.90 -17.31
C PHE A 192 22.71 -23.07 -18.32
N LYS A 193 23.03 -22.01 -19.09
CA LYS A 193 24.22 -21.95 -19.95
C LYS A 193 25.52 -21.75 -19.18
N ASN A 194 25.43 -21.18 -17.98
CA ASN A 194 26.61 -20.91 -17.17
C ASN A 194 27.23 -22.22 -16.67
N ASP A 195 28.51 -22.13 -16.29
CA ASP A 195 29.18 -23.21 -15.57
C ASP A 195 28.47 -23.52 -14.24
N GLY A 196 28.81 -24.66 -13.64
CA GLY A 196 28.14 -25.15 -12.44
C GLY A 196 28.27 -24.23 -11.23
N GLU A 197 29.37 -23.48 -11.10
CA GLU A 197 29.60 -22.60 -9.96
C GLU A 197 28.84 -21.28 -10.11
N VAL A 198 28.93 -20.65 -11.28
CA VAL A 198 28.18 -19.42 -11.58
C VAL A 198 26.67 -19.68 -11.54
N PHE A 199 26.21 -20.83 -12.05
CA PHE A 199 24.80 -21.23 -11.92
C PHE A 199 24.39 -21.36 -10.46
N ARG A 200 25.20 -22.06 -9.63
CA ARG A 200 24.92 -22.22 -8.20
C ARG A 200 24.84 -20.87 -7.49
N LEU A 201 25.79 -19.97 -7.74
CA LEU A 201 25.80 -18.63 -7.15
C LEU A 201 24.57 -17.82 -7.54
N HIS A 202 24.16 -17.86 -8.81
CA HIS A 202 22.96 -17.18 -9.29
C HIS A 202 21.69 -17.72 -8.59
N VAL A 203 21.52 -19.04 -8.49
CA VAL A 203 20.37 -19.64 -7.79
C VAL A 203 20.36 -19.22 -6.30
N THR A 204 21.51 -19.23 -5.63
CA THR A 204 21.59 -18.83 -4.22
C THR A 204 21.36 -17.34 -4.00
N HIS A 205 21.80 -16.48 -4.93
CA HIS A 205 21.47 -15.06 -4.94
C HIS A 205 19.95 -14.87 -5.07
N CYS A 206 19.32 -15.51 -6.06
CA CYS A 206 17.88 -15.42 -6.26
C CYS A 206 17.09 -15.91 -5.03
N LEU A 207 17.53 -17.00 -4.39
CA LEU A 207 16.93 -17.49 -3.15
C LEU A 207 17.01 -16.44 -2.04
N ASP A 208 18.17 -15.80 -1.86
CA ASP A 208 18.35 -14.79 -0.81
C ASP A 208 17.57 -13.50 -1.11
N THR A 209 17.54 -13.05 -2.36
CA THR A 209 16.71 -11.91 -2.80
C THR A 209 15.24 -12.13 -2.46
N ILE A 210 14.70 -13.33 -2.73
CA ILE A 210 13.32 -13.69 -2.35
C ILE A 210 13.12 -13.69 -0.83
N ARG A 211 14.06 -14.24 -0.06
CA ARG A 211 14.00 -14.17 1.41
C ARG A 211 13.96 -12.73 1.89
N GLN A 212 14.83 -11.87 1.38
CA GLN A 212 14.91 -10.46 1.78
C GLN A 212 13.61 -9.71 1.50
N VAL A 213 13.02 -9.85 0.30
CA VAL A 213 11.76 -9.15 -0.01
C VAL A 213 10.59 -9.65 0.83
N LEU A 214 10.51 -10.95 1.13
CA LEU A 214 9.47 -11.52 2.00
C LEU A 214 9.60 -11.03 3.45
N MET A 215 10.82 -10.80 3.93
CA MET A 215 11.05 -10.21 5.26
C MET A 215 10.79 -8.70 5.28
N CYS A 216 11.16 -7.98 4.22
CA CYS A 216 10.93 -6.55 4.09
C CYS A 216 9.43 -6.21 3.95
N ASN A 217 8.69 -7.07 3.25
CA ASN A 217 7.24 -6.93 3.02
C ASN A 217 6.50 -8.06 3.74
N VAL A 218 6.80 -8.25 5.03
CA VAL A 218 6.22 -9.32 5.83
C VAL A 218 4.70 -9.23 5.84
N ASP A 219 4.05 -10.33 5.46
CA ASP A 219 2.60 -10.43 5.53
C ASP A 219 2.17 -10.60 7.00
N THR A 220 1.34 -9.69 7.49
CA THR A 220 0.83 -9.72 8.87
C THR A 220 -0.49 -10.49 9.02
N GLY A 221 -0.97 -11.13 7.94
CA GLY A 221 -2.12 -12.01 7.95
C GLY A 221 -1.87 -13.30 8.75
N VAL A 222 -2.96 -13.94 9.17
CA VAL A 222 -2.92 -15.22 9.88
C VAL A 222 -3.68 -16.27 9.10
N LEU A 223 -3.23 -17.53 9.18
CA LEU A 223 -3.94 -18.69 8.64
C LEU A 223 -4.34 -19.61 9.78
N GLY A 224 -5.56 -20.13 9.71
CA GLY A 224 -6.14 -21.01 10.71
C GLY A 224 -5.97 -22.48 10.36
N GLN A 225 -6.66 -23.33 11.12
CA GLN A 225 -6.81 -24.75 10.81
C GLN A 225 -8.28 -25.09 10.60
N VAL A 226 -8.53 -26.08 9.75
CA VAL A 226 -9.84 -26.70 9.52
C VAL A 226 -9.79 -28.17 9.88
N TRP A 227 -10.94 -28.75 10.22
CA TRP A 227 -11.08 -30.20 10.36
C TRP A 227 -11.14 -30.82 8.96
N TYR A 228 -10.19 -31.70 8.65
CA TYR A 228 -10.21 -32.52 7.44
C TYR A 228 -10.42 -33.99 7.79
N ASP A 229 -10.72 -34.80 6.77
CA ASP A 229 -11.08 -36.21 6.87
C ASP A 229 -12.33 -36.48 7.75
N ARG A 230 -13.48 -36.66 7.10
CA ARG A 230 -14.75 -36.94 7.79
C ARG A 230 -14.75 -38.28 8.54
N LYS A 231 -13.88 -39.23 8.18
CA LYS A 231 -13.81 -40.55 8.82
C LYS A 231 -12.94 -40.51 10.07
N ASN A 232 -11.87 -39.73 10.04
CA ASN A 232 -10.95 -39.55 11.17
C ASN A 232 -10.53 -38.06 11.30
N PRO A 233 -11.38 -37.22 11.91
CA PRO A 233 -11.15 -35.78 11.95
C PRO A 233 -9.81 -35.40 12.55
N SER A 234 -9.02 -34.65 11.79
CA SER A 234 -7.76 -34.08 12.24
C SER A 234 -7.64 -32.63 11.77
N ALA A 235 -6.84 -31.83 12.48
CA ALA A 235 -6.65 -30.43 12.14
C ALA A 235 -5.62 -30.31 11.00
N PHE A 236 -5.92 -29.46 10.01
CA PHE A 236 -5.00 -29.16 8.91
C PHE A 236 -5.03 -27.66 8.60
N PRO A 237 -3.88 -27.03 8.25
CA PRO A 237 -3.85 -25.61 7.91
C PRO A 237 -4.76 -25.29 6.72
N ASP A 238 -5.57 -24.23 6.86
CA ASP A 238 -6.32 -23.69 5.73
C ASP A 238 -5.51 -22.59 5.04
N PHE A 239 -4.98 -22.93 3.87
CA PHE A 239 -4.18 -22.02 3.06
C PHE A 239 -5.03 -21.10 2.18
N ASN A 240 -6.37 -21.21 2.19
CA ASN A 240 -7.27 -20.34 1.42
C ASN A 240 -7.52 -19.01 2.13
N THR A 241 -6.46 -18.22 2.27
CA THR A 241 -6.48 -16.92 2.93
C THR A 241 -6.77 -15.78 1.95
N LYS A 242 -7.18 -14.63 2.50
CA LYS A 242 -7.36 -13.39 1.74
C LYS A 242 -6.24 -12.42 2.07
N HIS A 243 -5.64 -11.86 1.05
CA HIS A 243 -4.51 -10.94 1.16
C HIS A 243 -4.85 -9.59 0.53
N THR A 244 -4.27 -8.51 1.04
CA THR A 244 -4.36 -7.20 0.40
C THR A 244 -3.18 -7.04 -0.54
N CYS A 245 -3.45 -6.95 -1.85
CA CYS A 245 -2.42 -6.89 -2.88
C CYS A 245 -2.47 -5.56 -3.61
N LYS A 246 -1.30 -5.04 -4.03
CA LYS A 246 -1.24 -3.98 -5.05
C LYS A 246 -1.81 -4.52 -6.37
N ASN A 247 -2.33 -3.63 -7.20
CA ASN A 247 -2.79 -3.89 -8.57
C ASN A 247 -1.62 -4.30 -9.50
N TYR A 248 -1.14 -5.54 -9.30
CA TYR A 248 -0.02 -6.14 -10.00
C TYR A 248 -0.13 -6.05 -11.54
N GLY A 249 -1.34 -6.22 -12.09
CA GLY A 249 -1.56 -6.16 -13.53
C GLY A 249 -1.16 -4.82 -14.16
N ASP A 250 -1.43 -3.71 -13.48
CA ASP A 250 -1.11 -2.38 -13.99
C ASP A 250 0.39 -2.09 -13.89
N ILE A 251 1.02 -2.50 -12.78
CA ILE A 251 2.48 -2.42 -12.60
C ILE A 251 3.20 -3.27 -13.65
N LYS A 252 2.73 -4.49 -13.89
CA LYS A 252 3.27 -5.39 -14.93
C LYS A 252 3.15 -4.74 -16.31
N LYS A 253 1.98 -4.19 -16.65
CA LYS A 253 1.75 -3.51 -17.94
C LYS A 253 2.62 -2.26 -18.12
N TRP A 254 2.86 -1.50 -17.06
CA TRP A 254 3.80 -0.38 -17.09
C TRP A 254 5.23 -0.89 -17.33
N SER A 255 5.64 -1.92 -16.59
CA SER A 255 6.97 -2.54 -16.72
C SER A 255 7.22 -3.10 -18.13
N GLU A 256 6.19 -3.71 -18.72
CA GLU A 256 6.25 -4.25 -20.08
C GLU A 256 6.57 -3.16 -21.12
N LYS A 257 5.95 -1.98 -20.96
CA LYS A 257 6.14 -0.82 -21.85
C LYS A 257 7.47 -0.11 -21.64
N LEU A 258 8.02 -0.18 -20.42
CA LEU A 258 9.29 0.46 -20.08
C LEU A 258 10.49 -0.20 -20.78
N GLN A 259 10.38 -1.48 -21.13
CA GLN A 259 11.48 -2.28 -21.66
C GLN A 259 12.19 -1.58 -22.82
N ALA A 260 13.52 -1.52 -22.74
CA ALA A 260 14.35 -1.07 -23.83
C ALA A 260 14.20 -2.00 -25.05
N PRO A 261 14.58 -1.51 -26.25
CA PRO A 261 14.67 -2.36 -27.42
C PRO A 261 15.54 -3.60 -27.15
N PRO A 262 15.30 -4.72 -27.84
CA PRO A 262 16.09 -5.93 -27.66
C PRO A 262 17.60 -5.66 -27.81
N PRO A 263 18.48 -6.26 -26.98
CA PRO A 263 19.92 -6.00 -27.02
C PRO A 263 20.54 -6.13 -28.42
N GLY A 264 20.07 -7.09 -29.23
CA GLY A 264 20.55 -7.30 -30.60
C GLY A 264 20.14 -6.22 -31.62
N THR A 265 19.35 -5.23 -31.21
CA THR A 265 18.89 -4.11 -32.06
C THR A 265 19.48 -2.77 -31.66
N LEU A 266 20.21 -2.72 -30.54
CA LEU A 266 20.77 -1.48 -30.01
C LEU A 266 22.09 -1.15 -30.75
N PRO A 267 22.33 0.13 -31.07
CA PRO A 267 23.61 0.53 -31.66
C PRO A 267 24.77 0.38 -30.66
N PRO A 268 26.02 0.22 -31.12
CA PRO A 268 27.17 0.00 -30.24
C PRO A 268 27.43 1.12 -29.22
N ASP A 269 27.01 2.34 -29.53
CA ASP A 269 27.15 3.55 -28.70
C ASP A 269 25.89 3.87 -27.87
N PHE A 270 24.98 2.89 -27.73
CA PHE A 270 23.74 3.07 -26.97
C PHE A 270 23.96 3.41 -25.49
N LEU A 271 24.95 2.76 -24.86
CA LEU A 271 25.30 3.03 -23.47
C LEU A 271 26.37 4.13 -23.40
N ALA A 272 26.28 4.97 -22.38
CA ALA A 272 27.34 5.91 -22.06
C ALA A 272 28.63 5.17 -21.71
N ASN A 273 29.78 5.75 -22.07
CA ASN A 273 31.08 5.19 -21.69
C ASN A 273 31.23 5.20 -20.16
N PRO A 274 31.70 4.10 -19.55
CA PRO A 274 31.87 4.05 -18.11
C PRO A 274 33.02 4.97 -17.68
N HIS A 275 32.80 5.72 -16.59
CA HIS A 275 33.88 6.46 -15.95
C HIS A 275 34.74 5.47 -15.14
N PRO A 276 36.09 5.45 -15.29
CA PRO A 276 36.93 4.41 -14.70
C PRO A 276 36.74 4.14 -13.20
N GLU A 277 36.50 5.16 -12.36
CA GLU A 277 36.27 4.98 -10.92
C GLU A 277 34.88 4.43 -10.56
N HIS A 278 33.94 4.42 -11.50
CA HIS A 278 32.61 3.84 -11.28
C HIS A 278 32.57 2.35 -11.64
N VAL A 279 33.61 1.82 -12.27
CA VAL A 279 33.70 0.40 -12.66
C VAL A 279 34.12 -0.44 -11.46
N LEU A 280 33.25 -1.36 -11.06
CA LEU A 280 33.54 -2.30 -9.97
C LEU A 280 34.58 -3.34 -10.40
N GLU A 281 35.51 -3.66 -9.49
CA GLU A 281 36.57 -4.67 -9.74
C GLU A 281 36.01 -6.10 -9.76
N PHE A 282 34.93 -6.35 -9.01
CA PHE A 282 34.29 -7.65 -8.88
C PHE A 282 32.80 -7.54 -9.16
N THR A 283 32.19 -8.67 -9.55
CA THR A 283 30.74 -8.79 -9.63
C THR A 283 30.14 -8.49 -8.26
N PRO A 284 29.27 -7.48 -8.13
CA PRO A 284 28.62 -7.13 -6.88
C PRO A 284 27.68 -8.23 -6.35
#